data_AF-A0A920PF16-F1
#
_entry.id   AF-A0A920PF16-F1
#
_cell.length_a   1.000
_cell.length_b   1.000
_cell.length_c   1.000
_cell.angle_alpha   90.00
_cell.angle_beta   90.00
_cell.angle_gamma   90.00
#
_symmetry.space_group_name_H-M   'P 1'
#
loop_
_entity.id
_entity.type
_entity.pdbx_description
1 polymer ?
#
loop_
_entity_poly.entity_id
_entity_poly.type
_entity_poly.pdbx_seq_one_letter_code
_entity_poly.pdbx_strand_id
1 'polypeptide(L)'
;MRNYFYLYTFFVLIISNNLFAQEIEEITVIGSYIGSKSDKISVEVIGETEFNNLNISTVGEISKYLASSAGSHFQSNTLDGVDQGMSAITLRGLDHASTLVLLNNKRQTFAGTPSHEGEGYIDVNIIPEIALRRTEIL
;
A
#
# COMPACT_ATOMS: atom_id res chain seq x y z
N MET A 1 -53.12 29.32 -11.71
CA MET A 1 -51.96 28.76 -12.42
C MET A 1 -50.60 29.11 -11.80
N ARG A 2 -50.44 30.26 -11.12
CA ARG A 2 -49.14 30.68 -10.53
C ARG A 2 -48.61 29.74 -9.42
N ASN A 3 -49.47 29.11 -8.62
CA ASN A 3 -49.04 28.26 -7.49
C ASN A 3 -48.48 26.89 -7.93
N TYR A 4 -48.93 26.34 -9.06
CA TYR A 4 -48.40 25.08 -9.61
C TYR A 4 -47.00 25.26 -10.21
N PHE A 5 -46.68 26.46 -10.70
CA PHE A 5 -45.35 26.79 -11.22
C PHE A 5 -44.30 26.78 -10.11
N TYR A 6 -44.59 27.37 -8.94
CA TYR A 6 -43.69 27.32 -7.79
C TYR A 6 -43.49 25.89 -7.26
N LEU A 7 -44.53 25.07 -7.29
CA LEU A 7 -44.44 23.66 -6.88
C LEU A 7 -43.52 22.86 -7.82
N TYR A 8 -43.61 23.11 -9.12
CA TYR A 8 -42.75 22.48 -10.13
C TYR A 8 -41.29 22.91 -9.99
N THR A 9 -41.04 24.22 -9.76
CA THR A 9 -39.69 24.73 -9.53
C THR A 9 -39.09 24.14 -8.25
N PHE A 10 -39.87 23.97 -7.19
CA PHE A 10 -39.43 23.33 -5.96
C PHE A 10 -39.09 21.85 -6.16
N PHE A 11 -39.89 21.14 -6.96
CA PHE A 11 -39.65 19.74 -7.30
C PHE A 11 -38.38 19.53 -8.14
N VAL A 12 -38.12 20.41 -9.11
CA VAL A 12 -36.89 20.39 -9.93
C VAL A 12 -35.65 20.68 -9.08
N LEU A 13 -35.77 21.55 -8.08
CA LEU A 13 -34.67 21.89 -7.17
C LEU A 13 -34.31 20.73 -6.22
N ILE A 14 -35.28 19.88 -5.85
CA ILE A 14 -35.03 18.70 -5.01
C ILE A 14 -34.34 17.59 -5.81
N ILE A 15 -34.70 17.41 -7.08
CA ILE A 15 -34.13 16.35 -7.93
C ILE A 15 -32.65 16.62 -8.25
N SER A 16 -32.27 17.88 -8.49
CA SER A 16 -30.87 18.24 -8.80
C SER A 16 -29.91 18.05 -7.62
N ASN A 17 -30.39 18.19 -6.37
CA ASN A 17 -29.55 17.95 -5.18
C ASN A 17 -29.22 16.46 -4.95
N ASN A 18 -30.07 15.54 -5.43
CA ASN A 18 -29.85 14.10 -5.26
C ASN A 18 -28.93 13.49 -6.34
N LEU A 19 -28.69 14.19 -7.45
CA LEU A 19 -27.87 13.69 -8.56
C LEU A 19 -26.35 13.90 -8.34
N PHE A 20 -25.96 14.73 -7.36
CA PHE A 20 -24.56 15.11 -7.08
C PHE A 20 -23.97 14.44 -5.82
N ALA A 21 -24.62 13.41 -5.28
CA ALA A 21 -24.04 12.61 -4.21
C ALA A 21 -23.10 11.56 -4.82
N GLN A 22 -21.90 11.98 -5.22
CA GLN A 22 -20.80 11.07 -5.49
C GLN A 22 -20.49 10.30 -4.19
N GLU A 23 -20.56 8.98 -4.20
CA GLU A 23 -20.03 8.15 -3.10
C GLU A 23 -18.53 8.43 -3.00
N ILE A 24 -18.16 9.26 -2.03
CA ILE A 24 -16.76 9.56 -1.70
C ILE A 24 -16.26 8.40 -0.84
N GLU A 25 -15.34 7.61 -1.37
CA GLU A 25 -14.61 6.63 -0.58
C GLU A 25 -13.57 7.35 0.28
N GLU A 26 -13.85 7.50 1.58
CA GLU A 26 -12.92 8.08 2.55
C GLU A 26 -12.02 6.99 3.14
N ILE A 27 -10.73 7.01 2.78
CA ILE A 27 -9.71 6.14 3.40
C ILE A 27 -8.88 6.98 4.38
N THR A 28 -9.11 6.78 5.68
CA THR A 28 -8.28 7.31 6.76
C THR A 28 -7.58 6.16 7.48
N VAL A 29 -6.24 6.10 7.38
CA VAL A 29 -5.40 5.29 8.30
C VAL A 29 -4.35 6.22 8.88
N ILE A 30 -4.54 6.55 10.15
CA ILE A 30 -3.62 7.37 10.94
C ILE A 30 -2.76 6.37 11.69
N GLY A 31 -1.51 6.22 11.26
CA GLY A 31 -0.54 5.43 12.02
C GLY A 31 -0.32 6.02 13.40
N SER A 32 -0.97 5.46 14.43
CA SER A 32 -0.39 5.16 15.75
C SER A 32 -1.43 4.48 16.65
N TYR A 33 -1.06 3.36 17.28
CA TYR A 33 -1.84 2.70 18.32
C TYR A 33 -1.85 3.50 19.65
N ILE A 34 -1.01 4.53 19.78
CA ILE A 34 -0.93 5.40 20.95
C ILE A 34 -1.38 6.80 20.53
N GLY A 35 -2.51 7.24 21.08
CA GLY A 35 -3.06 8.58 20.86
C GLY A 35 -2.11 9.66 21.34
N SER A 36 -1.19 10.08 20.47
CA SER A 36 -0.56 11.38 20.55
C SER A 36 -0.80 12.07 19.21
N LYS A 37 -1.12 13.36 19.27
CA LYS A 37 -1.11 14.24 18.11
C LYS A 37 0.31 14.19 17.54
N SER A 38 0.58 13.29 16.61
CA SER A 38 1.91 13.20 15.99
C SER A 38 1.93 14.10 14.77
N ASP A 39 3.05 14.78 14.60
CA ASP A 39 3.42 15.49 13.39
C ASP A 39 3.04 14.69 12.14
N LYS A 40 2.64 15.39 11.08
CA LYS A 40 2.32 14.76 9.78
C LYS A 40 3.56 14.03 9.26
N ILE A 41 3.70 12.75 9.59
CA ILE A 41 4.70 11.88 8.98
C ILE A 41 4.31 11.77 7.50
N SER A 42 5.28 11.99 6.60
CA SER A 42 5.05 11.82 5.17
C SER A 42 4.87 10.34 4.88
N VAL A 43 3.64 9.93 4.59
CA VAL A 43 3.30 8.55 4.21
C VAL A 43 3.06 8.52 2.71
N GLU A 44 3.73 7.61 2.03
CA GLU A 44 3.46 7.29 0.63
C GLU A 44 2.44 6.15 0.56
N VAL A 45 1.39 6.33 -0.22
CA VAL A 45 0.26 5.41 -0.30
C VAL A 45 0.10 4.97 -1.74
N ILE A 46 0.22 3.66 -1.98
CA ILE A 46 -0.01 3.05 -3.28
C ILE A 46 -1.29 2.23 -3.18
N GLY A 47 -2.31 2.62 -3.95
CA GLY A 47 -3.57 1.90 -4.05
C GLY A 47 -3.51 0.75 -5.05
N GLU A 48 -4.50 -0.13 -5.02
CA GLU A 48 -4.64 -1.26 -5.95
C GLU A 48 -4.57 -0.85 -7.43
N THR A 49 -5.30 0.20 -7.83
CA THR A 49 -5.28 0.68 -9.21
C THR A 49 -3.90 1.16 -9.66
N GLU A 50 -3.18 1.85 -8.77
CA GLU A 50 -1.83 2.33 -9.05
C GLU A 50 -0.85 1.16 -9.12
N PHE A 51 -0.94 0.21 -8.18
CA PHE A 51 -0.16 -1.02 -8.18
C PHE A 51 -0.33 -1.80 -9.50
N ASN A 52 -1.57 -2.00 -9.94
CA ASN A 52 -1.88 -2.70 -11.19
C ASN A 52 -1.33 -1.97 -12.43
N ASN A 53 -1.24 -0.63 -12.38
CA ASN A 53 -0.65 0.17 -13.45
C ASN A 53 0.88 0.07 -13.51
N LEU A 54 1.55 -0.34 -12.43
CA LEU A 54 3.01 -0.53 -12.40
C LEU A 54 3.46 -1.77 -13.19
N ASN A 55 2.53 -2.68 -13.53
CA ASN A 55 2.79 -3.91 -14.29
C ASN A 55 3.94 -4.74 -13.70
N ILE A 56 3.91 -4.91 -12.38
CA ILE A 56 4.88 -5.69 -11.59
C ILE A 56 4.32 -7.07 -11.29
N SER A 57 5.20 -8.07 -11.18
CA SER A 57 4.79 -9.47 -10.95
C SER A 57 4.85 -9.89 -9.49
N THR A 58 5.56 -9.13 -8.64
CA THR A 58 5.64 -9.38 -7.20
C THR A 58 5.56 -8.09 -6.41
N VAL A 59 5.10 -8.19 -5.16
CA VAL A 59 5.01 -7.05 -4.23
C VAL A 59 6.36 -6.40 -4.01
N GLY A 60 7.41 -7.21 -4.00
CA GLY A 60 8.77 -6.73 -3.86
C GLY A 60 9.16 -5.68 -4.91
N GLU A 61 8.73 -5.88 -6.16
CA GLU A 61 9.12 -5.00 -7.27
C GLU A 61 8.60 -3.57 -7.14
N ILE A 62 7.64 -3.32 -6.25
CA ILE A 62 7.17 -1.97 -5.91
C ILE A 62 8.34 -1.06 -5.51
N SER A 63 9.38 -1.63 -4.91
CA SER A 63 10.56 -0.90 -4.45
C SER A 63 11.39 -0.28 -5.58
N LYS A 64 11.19 -0.72 -6.84
CA LYS A 64 11.78 -0.08 -8.02
C LYS A 64 11.19 1.31 -8.30
N TYR A 65 9.97 1.56 -7.82
CA TYR A 65 9.22 2.80 -8.05
C TYR A 65 9.19 3.72 -6.82
N LEU A 66 9.55 3.19 -5.65
CA LEU A 66 9.66 3.96 -4.42
C LEU A 66 10.97 4.74 -4.39
N ALA A 67 10.90 6.07 -4.40
CA ALA A 67 12.09 6.92 -4.20
C ALA A 67 12.74 6.71 -2.82
N SER A 68 11.95 6.24 -1.86
CA SER A 68 12.39 5.88 -0.51
C SER A 68 13.05 4.51 -0.43
N SER A 69 13.01 3.69 -1.48
CA SER A 69 13.63 2.36 -1.52
C SER A 69 15.05 2.43 -2.09
N ALA A 70 16.01 1.87 -1.37
CA ALA A 70 17.39 1.75 -1.86
C ALA A 70 18.03 0.47 -1.29
N GLY A 71 18.63 -0.33 -2.17
CA GLY A 71 19.28 -1.60 -1.80
C GLY A 71 18.36 -2.81 -1.68
N SER A 72 17.15 -2.76 -2.26
CA SER A 72 16.20 -3.87 -2.14
C SER A 72 16.70 -5.09 -2.90
N HIS A 73 16.44 -6.27 -2.35
CA HIS A 73 16.96 -7.52 -2.86
C HIS A 73 15.83 -8.37 -3.47
N PHE A 74 16.03 -8.78 -4.72
CA PHE A 74 15.13 -9.65 -5.46
C PHE A 74 15.95 -10.77 -6.04
N GLN A 75 15.79 -11.99 -5.50
CA GLN A 75 16.49 -13.13 -6.03
C GLN A 75 15.59 -13.91 -6.98
N SER A 76 16.04 -14.05 -8.23
CA SER A 76 15.36 -14.91 -9.20
C SER A 76 15.59 -16.38 -8.83
N ASN A 77 14.67 -17.27 -9.19
CA ASN A 77 14.82 -18.69 -8.95
C ASN A 77 15.74 -19.32 -10.01
N THR A 78 17.05 -19.12 -9.90
CA THR A 78 18.05 -19.50 -10.92
C THR A 78 18.89 -20.72 -10.55
N LEU A 79 18.43 -21.56 -9.61
CA LEU A 79 19.09 -22.80 -9.15
C LEU A 79 20.47 -22.61 -8.50
N ASP A 80 20.89 -21.37 -8.23
CA ASP A 80 22.19 -21.05 -7.65
C ASP A 80 22.08 -19.92 -6.62
N GLY A 81 22.36 -20.21 -5.35
CA GLY A 81 22.27 -19.30 -4.20
C GLY A 81 21.42 -19.83 -3.04
N VAL A 82 21.43 -19.11 -1.91
CA VAL A 82 20.76 -19.53 -0.66
C VAL A 82 19.33 -19.02 -0.54
N ASP A 83 19.05 -17.79 -0.97
CA ASP A 83 17.76 -17.10 -0.83
C ASP A 83 16.94 -17.07 -2.13
N GLN A 84 17.00 -18.15 -2.91
CA GLN A 84 16.37 -18.25 -4.22
C GLN A 84 14.86 -18.01 -4.18
N GLY A 85 14.38 -17.14 -5.08
CA GLY A 85 12.95 -16.82 -5.18
C GLY A 85 12.40 -15.96 -4.03
N MET A 86 13.25 -15.51 -3.10
CA MET A 86 12.85 -14.63 -2.00
C MET A 86 12.98 -13.16 -2.40
N SER A 87 12.18 -12.32 -1.77
CA SER A 87 12.21 -10.88 -1.99
C SER A 87 12.20 -10.11 -0.67
N ALA A 88 13.09 -9.13 -0.55
CA ALA A 88 13.14 -8.21 0.59
C ALA A 88 13.08 -6.77 0.10
N ILE A 89 12.23 -5.96 0.73
CA ILE A 89 12.18 -4.51 0.49
C ILE A 89 13.05 -3.83 1.54
N THR A 90 13.89 -2.90 1.09
CA THR A 90 14.69 -2.03 1.95
C THR A 90 14.32 -0.58 1.74
N LEU A 91 14.17 0.15 2.85
CA LEU A 91 13.86 1.58 2.81
C LEU A 91 15.08 2.38 3.26
N ARG A 92 15.33 3.50 2.57
CA ARG A 92 16.32 4.54 2.89
C ARG A 92 17.76 4.05 2.94
N GLY A 93 18.08 3.00 2.18
CA GLY A 93 19.41 2.40 2.17
C GLY A 93 19.76 1.68 3.47
N LEU A 94 18.77 1.38 4.30
CA LEU A 94 18.94 0.50 5.44
C LEU A 94 19.01 -0.95 4.96
N ASP A 95 19.69 -1.78 5.73
CA ASP A 95 19.89 -3.18 5.37
C ASP A 95 18.58 -3.99 5.33
N HIS A 96 18.59 -5.16 4.68
CA HIS A 96 17.43 -6.04 4.50
C HIS A 96 16.85 -6.59 5.81
N ALA A 97 17.63 -6.63 6.90
CA ALA A 97 17.13 -6.92 8.24
C ALA A 97 16.43 -5.74 8.94
N SER A 98 16.60 -4.52 8.42
CA SER A 98 16.21 -3.26 9.08
C SER A 98 14.84 -2.72 8.64
N THR A 99 14.12 -3.43 7.77
CA THR A 99 12.79 -3.01 7.30
C THR A 99 11.68 -3.75 8.04
N LEU A 100 10.76 -3.00 8.64
CA LEU A 100 9.58 -3.55 9.31
C LEU A 100 8.44 -3.72 8.30
N VAL A 101 8.07 -4.95 8.00
CA VAL A 101 6.92 -5.28 7.16
C VAL A 101 5.71 -5.64 8.02
N LEU A 102 4.60 -4.97 7.77
CA LEU A 102 3.31 -5.21 8.42
C LEU A 102 2.29 -5.67 7.39
N LEU A 103 1.56 -6.75 7.70
CA LEU A 103 0.38 -7.17 6.95
C LEU A 103 -0.83 -7.01 7.87
N ASN A 104 -1.82 -6.22 7.47
CA ASN A 104 -3.00 -5.91 8.30
C ASN A 104 -2.61 -5.53 9.75
N ASN A 105 -1.62 -4.62 9.86
CA ASN A 105 -1.09 -4.14 11.14
C ASN A 105 -0.36 -5.19 12.01
N LYS A 106 -0.11 -6.40 11.49
CA LYS A 106 0.67 -7.42 12.19
C LYS A 106 2.07 -7.56 11.59
N ARG A 107 3.08 -7.52 12.47
CA ARG A 107 4.47 -7.75 12.10
C ARG A 107 4.64 -9.16 11.52
N GLN A 108 5.28 -9.23 10.37
CA GLN A 108 5.62 -10.50 9.73
C GLN A 108 6.88 -11.11 10.36
N THR A 109 6.99 -12.43 10.24
CA THR A 109 8.14 -13.19 10.74
C THR A 109 9.27 -13.19 9.72
N PHE A 110 10.48 -13.43 10.20
CA PHE A 110 11.64 -13.63 9.33
C PHE A 110 11.43 -14.85 8.42
N ALA A 111 12.04 -14.80 7.24
CA ALA A 111 12.12 -15.91 6.31
C ALA A 111 12.84 -17.10 6.96
N GLY A 112 12.46 -18.32 6.57
CA GLY A 112 13.08 -19.55 7.08
C GLY A 112 14.51 -19.77 6.59
N THR A 113 14.94 -18.99 5.59
CA THR A 113 16.29 -19.02 5.01
C THR A 113 16.95 -17.65 5.23
N PRO A 114 18.18 -17.60 5.76
CA PRO A 114 18.91 -16.35 5.88
C PRO A 114 19.33 -15.82 4.51
N SER A 115 19.71 -14.55 4.46
CA SER A 115 20.25 -13.94 3.23
C SER A 115 21.62 -14.52 2.90
N HIS A 116 22.17 -14.13 1.74
CA HIS A 116 23.56 -14.44 1.38
C HIS A 116 24.57 -14.04 2.48
N GLU A 117 24.28 -12.96 3.21
CA GLU A 117 25.14 -12.42 4.27
C GLU A 117 24.82 -13.02 5.67
N GLY A 118 23.87 -13.96 5.76
CA GLY A 118 23.51 -14.62 7.01
C GLY A 118 22.45 -13.89 7.85
N GLU A 119 21.93 -12.77 7.36
CA GLU A 119 20.98 -11.92 8.08
C GLU A 119 19.53 -12.40 7.90
N GLY A 120 18.70 -12.15 8.92
CA GLY A 120 17.27 -12.44 8.87
C GLY A 120 16.48 -11.28 8.27
N TYR A 121 15.69 -11.55 7.24
CA TYR A 121 14.81 -10.57 6.59
C TYR A 121 13.38 -11.10 6.44
N ILE A 122 12.45 -10.25 6.06
CA ILE A 122 11.07 -10.66 5.79
C ILE A 122 10.92 -10.89 4.30
N ASP A 123 10.46 -12.08 3.92
CA ASP A 123 10.09 -12.39 2.54
C ASP A 123 8.73 -11.75 2.21
N VAL A 124 8.72 -10.77 1.30
CA VAL A 124 7.48 -10.11 0.83
C VAL A 124 6.76 -10.90 -0.26
N ASN A 125 7.39 -11.92 -0.85
CA ASN A 125 6.73 -12.79 -1.82
C ASN A 125 5.66 -13.70 -1.19
N ILE A 126 5.60 -13.79 0.15
CA ILE A 126 4.51 -14.45 0.87
C ILE A 126 3.15 -13.77 0.63
N ILE A 127 3.15 -12.50 0.23
CA ILE A 127 1.94 -11.72 -0.04
C ILE A 127 1.62 -11.85 -1.53
N PRO A 128 0.52 -12.51 -1.92
CA PRO A 128 0.13 -12.53 -3.32
C PRO A 128 -0.45 -11.17 -3.73
N GLU A 129 -0.14 -10.74 -4.96
CA GLU A 129 -0.64 -9.48 -5.55
C GLU A 129 -2.15 -9.34 -5.41
N ILE A 130 -2.90 -10.41 -5.69
CA ILE A 130 -4.37 -10.43 -5.61
C ILE A 130 -4.93 -10.16 -4.21
N ALA A 131 -4.10 -10.22 -3.16
CA ALA A 131 -4.51 -9.94 -1.78
C ALA A 131 -4.17 -8.51 -1.33
N LEU A 132 -3.50 -7.72 -2.16
CA LEU A 132 -3.14 -6.33 -1.87
C LEU A 132 -4.22 -5.37 -2.32
N ARG A 133 -4.75 -4.59 -1.38
CA ARG A 133 -5.66 -3.47 -1.66
C ARG A 133 -4.98 -2.10 -1.56
N ARG A 134 -4.05 -1.98 -0.61
CA ARG A 134 -3.37 -0.73 -0.29
C ARG A 134 -2.02 -1.04 0.37
N THR A 135 -0.99 -0.35 -0.09
CA THR A 135 0.36 -0.39 0.47
C THR A 135 0.70 0.99 1.03
N GLU A 136 1.20 1.02 2.26
CA GLU A 136 1.58 2.26 2.95
C GLU A 136 3.07 2.19 3.31
N ILE A 137 3.83 3.22 2.94
CA ILE A 137 5.26 3.33 3.18
C ILE A 137 5.50 4.53 4.08
N LEU A 138 6.20 4.28 5.20
CA LEU A 138 6.50 5.27 6.23
C LEU A 138 7.98 5.63 6.24
#